data_AF-A0A7W8URU6-F1
#
_entry.id   AF-A0A7W8URU6-F1
#
_cell.length_a   1.000
_cell.length_b   1.000
_cell.length_c   1.000
_cell.angle_alpha   90.00
_cell.angle_beta   90.00
_cell.angle_gamma   90.00
#
_symmetry.space_group_name_H-M   'P 1'
#
loop_
_entity.id
_entity.type
_entity.pdbx_description
1 polymer ?
#
loop_
_entity_poly.entity_id
_entity_poly.type
_entity_poly.pdbx_seq_one_letter_code
_entity_poly.pdbx_strand_id
1 'polypeptide(L)'
;MNDTMEVKKVRVPNEFLVRFDVRGVPIGAHLVMMSYLQAGEEILEETIRLEDAVPTEWSSVAIASLLGDYAAQLSAELSAKQRELDQARAWIAQFKGGAPQPE
;
A
#
# COMPACT_ATOMS: atom_id res chain seq x y z
N MET A 1 -30.02 -11.34 28.92
CA MET A 1 -29.80 -10.57 27.68
C MET A 1 -28.77 -11.35 26.88
N ASN A 2 -29.14 -11.88 25.72
CA ASN A 2 -28.17 -12.46 24.78
C ASN A 2 -27.69 -11.32 23.89
N ASP A 3 -26.49 -10.80 24.16
CA ASP A 3 -25.77 -9.99 23.18
C ASP A 3 -25.35 -10.92 22.04
N THR A 4 -26.20 -10.99 21.03
CA THR A 4 -25.90 -11.76 19.83
C THR A 4 -25.02 -10.86 18.98
N MET A 5 -23.71 -11.11 19.01
CA MET A 5 -22.74 -10.36 18.24
C MET A 5 -23.05 -10.51 16.74
N GLU A 6 -23.40 -9.42 16.07
CA GLU A 6 -23.75 -9.42 14.65
C GLU A 6 -22.48 -9.62 13.82
N VAL A 7 -22.45 -10.69 13.03
CA VAL A 7 -21.33 -11.01 12.14
C VAL A 7 -21.69 -10.59 10.72
N LYS A 8 -20.87 -9.71 10.13
CA LYS A 8 -21.02 -9.21 8.77
C LYS A 8 -19.90 -9.74 7.88
N LYS A 9 -20.25 -10.18 6.67
CA LYS A 9 -19.28 -10.45 5.61
C LYS A 9 -19.11 -9.22 4.74
N VAL A 10 -17.88 -8.76 4.57
CA VAL A 10 -17.52 -7.62 3.72
C VAL A 10 -16.58 -8.08 2.61
N ARG A 11 -16.67 -7.44 1.45
CA ARG A 11 -15.79 -7.71 0.32
C ARG A 11 -15.29 -6.39 -0.25
N VAL A 12 -13.97 -6.21 -0.30
CA VAL A 12 -13.32 -4.98 -0.76
C VAL A 12 -12.25 -5.30 -1.80
N PRO A 13 -11.98 -4.38 -2.76
CA PRO A 13 -10.79 -4.48 -3.60
C PRO A 13 -9.54 -4.44 -2.73
N ASN A 14 -8.60 -5.35 -2.96
CA ASN A 14 -7.34 -5.41 -2.23
C ASN A 14 -6.15 -5.21 -3.16
N GLU A 15 -6.16 -5.92 -4.29
CA GLU A 15 -5.10 -5.87 -5.29
C GLU A 15 -5.72 -5.91 -6.70
N PHE A 16 -4.90 -5.69 -7.71
CA PHE A 16 -5.29 -5.87 -9.09
C PHE A 16 -4.20 -6.56 -9.89
N LEU A 17 -4.62 -7.38 -10.85
CA LEU A 17 -3.76 -8.04 -11.82
C LEU A 17 -3.98 -7.40 -13.18
N VAL A 18 -2.91 -6.95 -13.83
CA VAL A 18 -2.97 -6.32 -15.16
C VAL A 18 -2.42 -7.29 -16.20
N ARG A 19 -3.10 -7.38 -17.33
CA ARG A 19 -2.59 -8.05 -18.52
C ARG A 19 -2.01 -7.01 -19.45
N PHE A 20 -0.80 -7.26 -19.94
CA PHE A 20 -0.10 -6.40 -20.89
C PHE A 20 0.07 -7.11 -22.22
N ASP A 21 0.05 -6.34 -23.32
CA ASP A 21 0.51 -6.84 -24.61
C ASP A 21 2.05 -6.90 -24.67
N VAL A 22 2.59 -7.43 -25.77
CA VAL A 22 4.04 -7.55 -25.99
C VAL A 22 4.79 -6.21 -26.06
N ARG A 23 4.06 -5.08 -26.15
CA ARG A 23 4.61 -3.71 -26.15
C ARG A 23 4.49 -3.05 -24.77
N GLY A 24 3.95 -3.75 -23.78
CA GLY A 24 3.73 -3.22 -22.43
C GLY A 24 2.46 -2.38 -22.28
N VAL A 25 1.52 -2.43 -23.23
CA VAL A 25 0.24 -1.71 -23.14
C VAL A 25 -0.77 -2.52 -22.33
N PRO A 26 -1.45 -1.95 -21.32
CA PRO A 26 -2.53 -2.64 -20.60
C PRO A 26 -3.67 -3.03 -21.55
N ILE A 27 -4.07 -4.29 -21.53
CA ILE A 27 -5.19 -4.83 -22.36
C ILE A 27 -6.34 -5.39 -21.50
N GLY A 28 -6.29 -5.19 -20.19
CA GLY A 28 -7.35 -5.53 -19.25
C GLY A 28 -6.80 -5.82 -17.85
N ALA A 29 -7.70 -5.84 -16.86
CA ALA A 29 -7.33 -6.08 -15.48
C ALA A 29 -8.35 -6.97 -14.76
N HIS A 30 -7.95 -7.49 -13.59
CA HIS A 30 -8.83 -8.17 -12.65
C HIS A 30 -8.60 -7.58 -11.26
N LEU A 31 -9.67 -7.35 -10.51
CA LEU A 31 -9.59 -7.00 -9.09
C LEU A 31 -9.53 -8.28 -8.26
N VAL A 32 -8.47 -8.40 -7.48
CA VAL A 32 -8.36 -9.41 -6.43
C VAL A 32 -9.06 -8.85 -5.21
N MET A 33 -10.12 -9.52 -4.80
CA MET A 33 -10.99 -9.07 -3.72
C MET A 33 -10.57 -9.74 -2.41
N MET A 34 -10.46 -8.96 -1.35
CA MET A 34 -10.39 -9.48 0.00
C MET A 34 -11.80 -9.60 0.56
N SER A 35 -12.12 -10.77 1.10
CA SER A 35 -13.32 -10.98 1.91
C SER A 35 -12.92 -11.05 3.37
N TYR A 36 -13.65 -10.37 4.25
CA TYR A 36 -13.43 -10.49 5.68
C TYR A 36 -14.74 -10.64 6.44
N LEU A 37 -14.69 -11.40 7.53
CA LEU A 37 -15.75 -11.53 8.51
C LEU A 37 -15.49 -10.54 9.63
N GLN A 38 -16.46 -9.69 9.89
CA GLN A 38 -16.38 -8.63 10.89
C GLN A 38 -17.45 -8.86 11.96
N ALA A 39 -17.07 -8.72 13.22
CA ALA A 39 -17.97 -8.75 14.35
C ALA A 39 -17.77 -7.48 15.19
N GLY A 40 -18.74 -6.57 15.14
CA GLY A 40 -18.52 -5.22 15.65
C GLY A 40 -17.39 -4.52 14.89
N GLU A 41 -16.32 -4.13 15.59
CA GLU A 41 -15.12 -3.50 14.99
C GLU A 41 -13.97 -4.49 14.74
N GLU A 42 -14.12 -5.75 15.17
CA GLU A 42 -13.08 -6.76 15.06
C GLU A 42 -13.18 -7.53 13.73
N ILE A 43 -12.04 -7.72 13.08
CA ILE A 43 -11.92 -8.63 11.92
C ILE A 43 -11.58 -10.02 12.44
N LEU A 44 -12.50 -10.96 12.24
CA LEU A 44 -12.38 -12.34 12.71
C LEU A 44 -11.62 -13.25 11.74
N GLU A 45 -11.81 -13.02 10.44
CA GLU A 45 -11.19 -13.82 9.39
C GLU A 45 -11.00 -12.96 8.14
N GLU A 46 -9.83 -13.07 7.51
CA GLU A 46 -9.53 -12.47 6.22
C GLU A 46 -9.21 -13.57 5.21
N THR A 47 -9.74 -13.43 4.00
CA THR A 47 -9.51 -14.39 2.93
C THR A 47 -9.33 -13.68 1.60
N ILE A 48 -8.26 -14.04 0.90
CA ILE A 48 -7.97 -13.62 -0.46
C ILE A 48 -7.91 -14.87 -1.33
N ARG A 49 -8.61 -14.85 -2.46
CA ARG A 49 -8.63 -15.95 -3.44
C ARG A 49 -8.45 -15.38 -4.84
N LEU A 50 -7.42 -15.85 -5.54
CA LEU A 50 -7.10 -15.38 -6.88
C LEU A 50 -8.12 -15.86 -7.90
N GLU A 51 -8.70 -17.05 -7.68
CA GLU A 51 -9.78 -17.61 -8.51
C GLU A 51 -11.07 -16.78 -8.46
N ASP A 52 -11.25 -15.96 -7.40
CA ASP A 52 -12.40 -15.08 -7.23
C ASP A 52 -12.17 -13.67 -7.83
N ALA A 53 -11.04 -13.47 -8.54
CA ALA A 53 -10.70 -12.18 -9.12
C ALA A 53 -11.74 -11.76 -10.19
N VAL A 54 -12.20 -10.52 -10.08
CA VAL A 54 -13.30 -10.00 -10.91
C VAL A 54 -12.71 -9.21 -12.07
N PRO A 55 -13.06 -9.51 -13.33
CA PRO A 55 -12.63 -8.70 -14.47
C PRO A 55 -13.02 -7.23 -14.27
N THR A 56 -12.10 -6.33 -14.58
CA THR A 56 -12.34 -4.89 -14.48
C THR A 56 -11.65 -4.12 -15.60
N GLU A 57 -12.15 -2.93 -15.86
CA GLU A 57 -11.48 -1.98 -16.74
C GLU A 57 -10.24 -1.42 -16.06
N TRP A 58 -9.17 -1.24 -16.84
CA TRP A 58 -7.92 -0.64 -16.35
C TRP A 58 -8.15 0.77 -15.77
N SER A 59 -9.08 1.53 -16.36
CA SER A 59 -9.46 2.86 -15.92
C SER A 59 -10.48 2.88 -14.78
N SER A 60 -10.70 1.76 -14.08
CA SER A 60 -11.67 1.70 -12.99
C SER A 60 -11.22 2.54 -11.79
N VAL A 61 -12.21 3.11 -11.08
CA VAL A 61 -11.96 3.87 -9.85
C VAL A 61 -11.26 3.03 -8.79
N ALA A 62 -11.59 1.73 -8.69
CA ALA A 62 -10.95 0.83 -7.74
C ALA A 62 -9.44 0.69 -7.97
N ILE A 63 -9.01 0.53 -9.24
CA ILE A 63 -7.58 0.50 -9.57
C ILE A 63 -6.92 1.85 -9.28
N ALA A 64 -7.59 2.95 -9.63
CA ALA A 64 -7.07 4.29 -9.36
C ALA A 64 -6.88 4.55 -7.85
N SER A 65 -7.82 4.11 -7.01
CA SER A 65 -7.72 4.18 -5.56
C SER A 65 -6.54 3.36 -5.03
N LEU A 66 -6.42 2.09 -5.44
CA LEU A 66 -5.32 1.21 -5.01
C LEU A 66 -3.94 1.77 -5.41
N LEU A 67 -3.81 2.30 -6.62
CA LEU A 67 -2.59 2.98 -7.08
C LEU A 67 -2.31 4.26 -6.27
N GLY A 68 -3.35 5.01 -5.92
CA GLY A 68 -3.24 6.22 -5.10
C GLY A 68 -2.73 5.92 -3.70
N ASP A 69 -3.28 4.89 -3.04
CA ASP A 69 -2.86 4.46 -1.72
C ASP A 69 -1.39 4.00 -1.73
N TYR A 70 -1.00 3.21 -2.74
CA TYR A 70 0.38 2.78 -2.90
C TYR A 70 1.34 3.95 -3.17
N ALA A 71 0.94 4.93 -3.99
CA ALA A 71 1.74 6.13 -4.23
C ALA A 71 1.91 6.98 -2.95
N ALA A 72 0.86 7.08 -2.12
CA ALA A 72 0.94 7.76 -0.84
C ALA A 72 1.92 7.06 0.12
N GLN A 73 1.89 5.72 0.17
CA GLN A 73 2.85 4.94 0.95
C GLN A 73 4.29 5.18 0.48
N LEU A 74 4.56 5.07 -0.82
CA LEU A 74 5.89 5.32 -1.38
C LEU A 74 6.39 6.74 -1.08
N SER A 75 5.50 7.73 -1.14
CA SER A 75 5.82 9.12 -0.79
C SER A 75 6.22 9.26 0.69
N ALA A 76 5.52 8.57 1.59
CA ALA A 76 5.84 8.56 3.01
C ALA A 76 7.20 7.88 3.29
N GLU A 77 7.46 6.75 2.63
CA GLU A 77 8.74 6.03 2.73
C GLU A 77 9.91 6.88 2.21
N LEU A 78 9.74 7.51 1.05
CA LEU A 78 10.74 8.41 0.47
C LEU A 78 11.03 9.58 1.42
N SER A 79 9.99 10.18 2.00
CA SER A 79 10.14 11.26 2.97
C SER A 79 10.88 10.82 4.23
N ALA A 80 10.66 9.59 4.70
CA ALA A 80 11.42 9.03 5.81
C ALA A 80 12.89 8.83 5.46
N LYS A 81 13.19 8.28 4.28
CA LYS A 81 14.57 8.11 3.78
C LYS A 81 15.30 9.43 3.58
N GLN A 82 14.60 10.46 3.12
CA GLN A 82 15.16 11.80 3.02
C GLN A 82 15.57 12.35 4.39
N ARG A 83 14.72 12.19 5.42
CA ARG A 83 15.07 12.61 6.79
C ARG A 83 16.27 11.85 7.35
N GLU A 84 16.36 10.53 7.12
CA GLU A 84 17.52 9.73 7.53
C GLU A 84 18.81 10.26 6.87
N LEU A 85 18.75 10.57 5.57
CA LEU A 85 19.88 11.11 4.81
C LEU A 85 20.30 12.49 5.32
N ASP A 86 19.34 13.37 5.63
CA ASP A 86 19.62 14.71 6.16
C ASP A 86 20.24 14.64 7.55
N GLN A 87 19.79 13.73 8.41
CA GLN A 87 20.41 13.45 9.72
C GLN A 87 21.84 12.95 9.57
N ALA A 88 22.10 12.01 8.66
CA ALA A 88 23.43 11.50 8.40
C ALA A 88 24.37 12.60 7.86
N ARG A 89 23.88 13.47 6.98
CA ARG A 89 24.63 14.64 6.48
C ARG A 89 24.96 15.62 7.60
N ALA A 90 24.00 15.93 8.47
CA ALA A 90 24.22 16.80 9.62
C ALA A 90 25.27 16.22 10.59
N TRP A 91 25.21 14.91 10.85
CA TRP A 91 26.21 14.21 11.64
C TRP A 91 27.60 14.34 11.01
N ILE A 92 27.78 14.01 9.71
CA ILE A 92 29.08 14.16 9.03
C ILE A 92 29.62 15.60 9.12
N ALA A 93 28.77 16.60 8.97
CA ALA A 93 29.17 18.01 9.07
C ALA A 93 29.72 18.37 10.47
N GLN A 94 29.15 17.79 11.54
CA GLN A 94 29.63 17.98 12.91
C GLN A 94 31.05 17.41 13.11
N PHE A 95 31.40 16.29 12.49
CA PHE A 95 32.75 15.71 12.59
C PHE A 95 33.79 16.42 11.71
N LYS A 96 33.37 17.02 10.58
CA LYS A 96 34.27 17.79 9.71
C LYS A 96 34.64 19.18 10.25
N GLY A 97 33.86 19.72 11.20
CA GLY A 97 34.14 21.02 11.84
C GLY A 97 35.20 20.98 12.95
N GLY A 98 35.75 19.81 13.29
CA GLY A 98 36.66 19.61 14.43
C GLY A 98 38.13 19.39 14.09
N ALA A 99 38.60 19.67 12.87
CA ALA A 99 40.03 19.68 12.60
C ALA A 99 40.60 21.01 13.14
N PRO A 100 41.46 21.01 14.18
CA PRO A 100 42.14 22.22 14.58
C PRO A 100 42.96 22.73 13.38
N GLN A 101 42.69 23.96 12.94
CA GLN A 101 43.58 24.64 12.00
C GLN A 101 44.91 24.87 12.73
N PRO A 102 46.04 24.32 12.23
CA PRO A 102 47.34 24.73 12.72
C PRO A 102 47.63 26.13 12.18
N GLU A 103 47.51 27.13 13.05
CA GLU A 103 48.54 28.14 13.38
C GLU A 103 47.98 29.26 14.27
#